data_AF-A0A0D4CL14-F1
#
_entry.id   AF-A0A0D4CL14-F1
#
_cell.length_a   1.000
_cell.length_b   1.000
_cell.length_c   1.000
_cell.angle_alpha   90.00
_cell.angle_beta   90.00
_cell.angle_gamma   90.00
#
_symmetry.space_group_name_H-M   'P 1'
#
loop_
_entity.id
_entity.type
_entity.pdbx_description
1 polymer ?
#
loop_
_entity_poly.entity_id
_entity_poly.type
_entity_poly.pdbx_seq_one_letter_code
_entity_poly.pdbx_strand_id
1 'polypeptide(L)'
;MKQSKILIPTKKEAPADAEALSHKMMVRAGYIYQVSAGVWAYLPMAYRVIRKVENIIREEMDKAGAVEMMLPALLPADLWKKSGRYESYGDNLFKLKDRRDREFILGPTHEETITSILRDSVQSYKKLPLVVYQLQDKFRDEDRPRYGILRGKEFEMLDGYSFSADQAGLDEAYNLQAKAYRNIFDKIGLDYKVILADSGTMGGKNSQEFSAPAEVGEDTIAYTDGTYAANLEKATSKFVGVQQTADPAELQKQATPGAHSVDEAAESLGLESSQIIKSMLYMAKMDEEETVPVLVLMRGNDEVNETKVENALDCEELSLATEEDAEKYLGAHPGSLGPVGVGEEVKILADNYVKVLVNMACGANEDGFHYVNANLDRDFRVDEFGDFRNVQEGEIAPDGQPIKFTRGIELGHIFKLGTHYSKILGAQVLDQNGRQTDMVMGCYGIGVSRLLSAVAEQTADEHGLAWPDSIAPFDVHVIPVNAKNEEQMQMAESITKTLEAAGYEVLLDDRKERAGVKFADADLIGLPLRVTVGKKASEGIVEVKIRKTGETIEIKQEEIENTVGILLKQLTPATETAAD
;
A
#
# COMPACT_ATOMS: atom_id res chain seq x y z
N MET A 1 25.88 20.71 12.50
CA MET A 1 24.87 20.76 13.61
C MET A 1 25.37 20.00 14.85
N LYS A 2 25.16 20.54 16.08
CA LYS A 2 25.57 19.87 17.34
C LYS A 2 24.49 18.92 17.86
N GLN A 3 24.83 17.65 18.10
CA GLN A 3 23.88 16.64 18.56
C GLN A 3 23.30 16.96 19.95
N SER A 4 24.05 17.63 20.82
CA SER A 4 23.55 18.11 22.12
C SER A 4 22.40 19.13 22.02
N LYS A 5 22.12 19.64 20.83
CA LYS A 5 21.05 20.61 20.53
C LYS A 5 19.87 20.02 19.77
N ILE A 6 19.92 18.74 19.41
CA ILE A 6 18.82 18.03 18.74
C ILE A 6 18.17 17.07 19.74
N LEU A 7 16.84 17.05 19.76
CA LEU A 7 16.10 16.01 20.47
C LEU A 7 16.22 14.68 19.71
N ILE A 8 17.07 13.78 20.20
CA ILE A 8 17.22 12.41 19.69
C ILE A 8 17.13 11.45 20.89
N PRO A 9 15.91 11.07 21.32
CA PRO A 9 15.70 10.28 22.54
C PRO A 9 15.93 8.79 22.26
N THR A 10 17.19 8.39 22.03
CA THR A 10 17.53 6.99 21.74
C THR A 10 17.17 6.08 22.92
N LYS A 11 16.76 4.85 22.61
CA LYS A 11 16.39 3.81 23.58
C LYS A 11 17.19 2.54 23.34
N LYS A 12 17.59 1.88 24.43
CA LYS A 12 18.29 0.60 24.37
C LYS A 12 17.39 -0.52 23.86
N GLU A 13 16.18 -0.59 24.39
CA GLU A 13 15.18 -1.62 24.12
C GLU A 13 14.09 -1.09 23.20
N ALA A 14 13.57 -1.96 22.33
CA ALA A 14 12.40 -1.68 21.52
C ALA A 14 11.12 -1.65 22.39
N PRO A 15 10.07 -0.96 21.95
CA PRO A 15 8.74 -1.16 22.52
C PRO A 15 8.32 -2.64 22.42
N ALA A 16 7.69 -3.17 23.47
CA ALA A 16 7.30 -4.58 23.52
C ALA A 16 6.15 -4.92 22.54
N ASP A 17 5.36 -3.93 22.18
CA ASP A 17 4.21 -3.96 21.27
C ASP A 17 4.59 -3.66 19.80
N ALA A 18 5.84 -3.28 19.54
CA ALA A 18 6.32 -3.09 18.18
C ALA A 18 6.64 -4.45 17.55
N GLU A 19 5.99 -4.80 16.45
CA GLU A 19 6.26 -6.03 15.69
C GLU A 19 7.23 -5.79 14.52
N ALA A 20 6.93 -4.80 13.68
CA ALA A 20 7.70 -4.44 12.49
C ALA A 20 9.10 -3.89 12.82
N LEU A 21 10.10 -4.23 12.00
CA LEU A 21 11.50 -3.85 12.22
C LEU A 21 11.68 -2.33 12.16
N SER A 22 11.10 -1.69 11.15
CA SER A 22 11.08 -0.23 10.97
C SER A 22 10.50 0.47 12.20
N HIS A 23 9.34 0.00 12.69
CA HIS A 23 8.71 0.55 13.89
C HIS A 23 9.64 0.45 15.11
N LYS A 24 10.20 -0.75 15.37
CA LYS A 24 11.16 -0.97 16.47
C LYS A 24 12.35 -0.02 16.35
N MET A 25 12.97 0.06 15.18
CA MET A 25 14.19 0.83 14.97
C MET A 25 13.96 2.33 14.99
N MET A 26 12.88 2.84 14.37
CA MET A 26 12.57 4.27 14.37
C MET A 26 12.23 4.80 15.77
N VAL A 27 11.56 4.00 16.62
CA VAL A 27 11.34 4.38 18.03
C VAL A 27 12.65 4.33 18.82
N ARG A 28 13.47 3.29 18.64
CA ARG A 28 14.77 3.17 19.33
C ARG A 28 15.76 4.26 18.92
N ALA A 29 15.77 4.65 17.65
CA ALA A 29 16.63 5.70 17.13
C ALA A 29 16.13 7.11 17.46
N GLY A 30 14.94 7.26 18.07
CA GLY A 30 14.38 8.55 18.44
C GLY A 30 13.88 9.36 17.23
N TYR A 31 13.37 8.68 16.20
CA TYR A 31 12.81 9.29 14.99
C TYR A 31 11.32 9.59 15.15
N ILE A 32 10.58 8.71 15.80
CA ILE A 32 9.13 8.85 15.98
C ILE A 32 8.74 8.67 17.45
N TYR A 33 7.66 9.32 17.85
CA TYR A 33 7.08 9.20 19.18
C TYR A 33 5.57 9.04 19.09
N GLN A 34 5.01 8.02 19.72
CA GLN A 34 3.57 7.77 19.70
C GLN A 34 2.84 8.75 20.63
N VAL A 35 1.88 9.50 20.10
CA VAL A 35 1.03 10.42 20.88
C VAL A 35 -0.25 9.71 21.32
N SER A 36 -0.86 8.94 20.42
CA SER A 36 -1.96 8.00 20.67
C SER A 36 -1.89 6.85 19.67
N ALA A 37 -2.78 5.85 19.79
CA ALA A 37 -2.84 4.74 18.84
C ALA A 37 -3.00 5.28 17.40
N GLY A 38 -2.05 4.93 16.53
CA GLY A 38 -2.00 5.39 15.14
C GLY A 38 -1.62 6.86 14.91
N VAL A 39 -1.32 7.64 15.95
CA VAL A 39 -0.97 9.07 15.82
C VAL A 39 0.45 9.29 16.32
N TRP A 40 1.31 9.80 15.45
CA TRP A 40 2.76 9.84 15.66
C TRP A 40 3.31 11.24 15.51
N ALA A 41 4.20 11.63 16.42
CA ALA A 41 5.04 12.80 16.25
C ALA A 41 6.33 12.41 15.52
N TYR A 42 6.61 13.10 14.41
CA TYR A 42 7.90 13.02 13.70
C TYR A 42 8.91 13.91 14.42
N LEU A 43 9.87 13.29 15.12
CA LEU A 43 10.94 14.00 15.82
C LEU A 43 11.95 14.58 14.83
N PRO A 44 12.89 15.46 15.25
CA PRO A 44 13.73 16.21 14.32
C PRO A 44 14.45 15.36 13.26
N MET A 45 14.87 14.15 13.60
CA MET A 45 15.54 13.24 12.66
C MET A 45 14.58 12.72 11.58
N ALA A 46 13.39 12.23 11.95
CA ALA A 46 12.39 11.80 10.98
C ALA A 46 11.92 12.95 10.11
N TYR A 47 11.65 14.12 10.70
CA TYR A 47 11.17 15.26 9.95
C TYR A 47 12.20 15.74 8.91
N ARG A 48 13.51 15.64 9.18
CA ARG A 48 14.53 15.90 8.17
C ARG A 48 14.48 14.92 7.00
N VAL A 49 14.25 13.64 7.27
CA VAL A 49 14.09 12.61 6.21
C VAL A 49 12.83 12.90 5.39
N ILE A 50 11.70 13.19 6.03
CA ILE A 50 10.45 13.59 5.37
C ILE A 50 10.70 14.76 4.41
N ARG A 51 11.35 15.83 4.89
CA ARG A 51 11.66 17.01 4.04
C ARG A 51 12.54 16.67 2.83
N LYS A 52 13.47 15.73 2.94
CA LYS A 52 14.30 15.26 1.81
C LYS A 52 13.46 14.46 0.82
N VAL A 53 12.60 13.56 1.30
CA VAL A 53 11.63 12.82 0.48
C VAL A 53 10.68 13.77 -0.25
N GLU A 54 10.07 14.73 0.45
CA GLU A 54 9.21 15.74 -0.16
C GLU A 54 9.92 16.52 -1.27
N ASN A 55 11.20 16.88 -1.08
CA ASN A 55 11.95 17.60 -2.10
C ASN A 55 12.20 16.75 -3.35
N ILE A 56 12.55 15.46 -3.19
CA ILE A 56 12.67 14.51 -4.30
C ILE A 56 11.34 14.41 -5.06
N ILE A 57 10.23 14.32 -4.32
CA ILE A 57 8.88 14.30 -4.87
C ILE A 57 8.63 15.57 -5.69
N ARG A 58 8.84 16.76 -5.12
CA ARG A 58 8.66 18.04 -5.83
C ARG A 58 9.45 18.10 -7.13
N GLU A 59 10.73 17.73 -7.10
CA GLU A 59 11.58 17.72 -8.29
C GLU A 59 11.03 16.84 -9.42
N GLU A 60 10.53 15.64 -9.11
CA GLU A 60 10.01 14.72 -10.13
C GLU A 60 8.60 15.09 -10.59
N MET A 61 7.75 15.61 -9.69
CA MET A 61 6.43 16.11 -10.04
C MET A 61 6.52 17.36 -10.95
N ASP A 62 7.44 18.28 -10.66
CA ASP A 62 7.72 19.45 -11.51
C ASP A 62 8.16 19.01 -12.92
N LYS A 63 9.04 18.01 -13.03
CA LYS A 63 9.47 17.44 -14.33
C LYS A 63 8.32 16.77 -15.08
N ALA A 64 7.35 16.20 -14.36
CA ALA A 64 6.15 15.61 -14.93
C ALA A 64 5.06 16.65 -15.27
N GLY A 65 5.32 17.94 -15.05
CA GLY A 65 4.39 19.03 -15.34
C GLY A 65 3.23 19.15 -14.33
N ALA A 66 3.37 18.54 -13.15
CA ALA A 66 2.42 18.67 -12.06
C ALA A 66 2.75 19.89 -11.18
N VAL A 67 1.73 20.59 -10.69
CA VAL A 67 1.90 21.84 -9.94
C VAL A 67 1.45 21.66 -8.49
N GLU A 68 2.33 21.98 -7.53
CA GLU A 68 2.03 21.91 -6.09
C GLU A 68 0.99 22.97 -5.69
N MET A 69 0.01 22.56 -4.88
CA MET A 69 -0.96 23.40 -4.21
C MET A 69 -1.25 22.87 -2.79
N MET A 70 -2.15 23.52 -2.06
CA MET A 70 -2.53 23.10 -0.72
C MET A 70 -4.05 23.24 -0.53
N LEU A 71 -4.71 22.14 -0.20
CA LEU A 71 -6.13 22.07 0.13
C LEU A 71 -6.33 22.01 1.65
N PRO A 72 -7.50 22.43 2.18
CA PRO A 72 -7.79 22.28 3.60
C PRO A 72 -7.96 20.80 3.99
N ALA A 73 -7.51 20.44 5.19
CA ALA A 73 -7.80 19.12 5.78
C ALA A 73 -9.22 19.06 6.39
N LEU A 74 -9.73 20.18 6.89
CA LEU A 74 -11.10 20.29 7.40
C LEU A 74 -12.05 20.59 6.23
N LEU A 75 -12.85 19.60 5.83
CA LEU A 75 -13.71 19.69 4.64
C LEU A 75 -15.20 19.71 5.02
N PRO A 76 -16.05 20.48 4.31
CA PRO A 76 -17.49 20.43 4.53
C PRO A 76 -18.07 19.08 4.09
N ALA A 77 -18.90 18.46 4.93
CA ALA A 77 -19.49 17.16 4.64
C ALA A 77 -20.36 17.15 3.38
N ASP A 78 -20.97 18.28 3.01
CA ASP A 78 -21.86 18.40 1.85
C ASP A 78 -21.21 17.98 0.52
N LEU A 79 -19.90 18.14 0.36
CA LEU A 79 -19.19 17.70 -0.84
C LEU A 79 -19.14 16.18 -0.94
N TRP A 80 -18.91 15.52 0.18
CA TRP A 80 -18.81 14.06 0.29
C TRP A 80 -20.18 13.39 0.25
N LYS A 81 -21.22 14.04 0.77
CA LYS A 81 -22.61 13.58 0.61
C LYS A 81 -23.04 13.60 -0.85
N LYS A 82 -22.61 14.60 -1.62
CA LYS A 82 -22.90 14.68 -3.06
C LYS A 82 -22.22 13.57 -3.86
N SER A 83 -21.02 13.14 -3.47
CA SER A 83 -20.35 11.99 -4.10
C SER A 83 -20.86 10.64 -3.61
N GLY A 84 -21.71 10.60 -2.56
CA GLY A 84 -22.13 9.36 -1.88
C GLY A 84 -21.08 8.78 -0.93
N ARG A 85 -19.84 9.32 -0.93
CA ARG A 85 -18.74 8.80 -0.13
C ARG A 85 -18.82 9.16 1.35
N TYR A 86 -19.68 10.08 1.77
CA TYR A 86 -19.85 10.35 3.19
C TYR A 86 -20.42 9.13 3.95
N GLU A 87 -21.30 8.39 3.29
CA GLU A 87 -21.92 7.15 3.76
C GLU A 87 -21.05 5.94 3.40
N SER A 88 -20.65 5.78 2.13
CA SER A 88 -19.94 4.57 1.68
C SER A 88 -18.49 4.44 2.16
N TYR A 89 -17.84 5.52 2.61
CA TYR A 89 -16.49 5.43 3.20
C TYR A 89 -16.51 4.80 4.62
N GLY A 90 -17.68 4.67 5.24
CA GLY A 90 -17.86 3.97 6.50
C GLY A 90 -17.20 4.65 7.70
N ASP A 91 -16.78 3.83 8.66
CA ASP A 91 -16.25 4.27 9.95
C ASP A 91 -14.83 4.84 9.88
N ASN A 92 -14.12 4.60 8.77
CA ASN A 92 -12.79 5.17 8.55
C ASN A 92 -12.84 6.70 8.34
N LEU A 93 -14.02 7.29 8.11
CA LEU A 93 -14.19 8.72 7.90
C LEU A 93 -14.34 9.47 9.23
N PHE A 94 -13.32 10.25 9.61
CA PHE A 94 -13.45 11.16 10.75
C PHE A 94 -14.52 12.22 10.50
N LYS A 95 -15.60 12.17 11.28
CA LYS A 95 -16.75 13.10 11.23
C LYS A 95 -16.74 14.01 12.45
N LEU A 96 -16.95 15.31 12.25
CA LEU A 96 -17.01 16.30 13.33
C LEU A 96 -18.03 17.40 13.06
N LYS A 97 -18.42 18.10 14.12
CA LYS A 97 -19.31 19.28 14.04
C LYS A 97 -18.61 20.52 14.57
N ASP A 98 -18.84 21.65 13.91
CA ASP A 98 -18.41 22.93 14.45
C ASP A 98 -19.35 23.46 15.55
N ARG A 99 -19.01 24.60 16.16
CA ARG A 99 -19.82 25.25 17.20
C ARG A 99 -21.22 25.72 16.76
N ARG A 100 -21.57 25.57 15.48
CA ARG A 100 -22.87 25.90 14.89
C ARG A 100 -23.55 24.65 14.33
N ASP A 101 -23.13 23.47 14.76
CA ASP A 101 -23.65 22.17 14.34
C ASP A 101 -23.51 21.88 12.83
N ARG A 102 -22.61 22.58 12.14
CA ARG A 102 -22.29 22.26 10.74
C ARG A 102 -21.36 21.05 10.69
N GLU A 103 -21.65 20.13 9.78
CA GLU A 103 -20.92 18.88 9.63
C GLU A 103 -19.69 19.05 8.74
N PHE A 104 -18.58 18.53 9.24
CA PHE A 104 -17.29 18.49 8.57
C PHE A 104 -16.70 17.09 8.67
N ILE A 105 -15.69 16.86 7.85
CA ILE A 105 -14.81 15.70 7.94
C ILE A 105 -13.37 16.19 8.03
N LEU A 106 -12.50 15.31 8.53
CA LEU A 106 -11.06 15.41 8.24
C LEU A 106 -10.80 14.60 6.98
N GLY A 107 -10.22 15.24 5.96
CA GLY A 107 -10.06 14.64 4.64
C GLY A 107 -9.15 13.41 4.65
N PRO A 108 -9.67 12.22 4.29
CA PRO A 108 -8.85 11.03 4.07
C PRO A 108 -8.18 11.02 2.68
N THR A 109 -8.71 11.86 1.77
CA THR A 109 -8.30 12.17 0.40
C THR A 109 -9.13 13.38 -0.10
N HIS A 110 -8.91 13.86 -1.32
CA HIS A 110 -9.38 15.17 -1.77
C HIS A 110 -10.08 15.21 -3.15
N GLU A 111 -10.54 14.09 -3.72
CA GLU A 111 -11.18 14.06 -5.07
C GLU A 111 -12.33 15.06 -5.20
N GLU A 112 -13.26 15.10 -4.25
CA GLU A 112 -14.44 16.00 -4.28
C GLU A 112 -14.03 17.47 -4.19
N THR A 113 -13.02 17.73 -3.36
CA THR A 113 -12.53 19.09 -3.09
C THR A 113 -11.90 19.66 -4.35
N ILE A 114 -10.97 18.91 -4.97
CA ILE A 114 -10.30 19.40 -6.16
C ILE A 114 -11.25 19.46 -7.37
N THR A 115 -12.15 18.49 -7.52
CA THR A 115 -13.14 18.48 -8.60
C THR A 115 -14.04 19.70 -8.54
N SER A 116 -14.47 20.10 -7.34
CA SER A 116 -15.28 21.30 -7.14
C SER A 116 -14.53 22.58 -7.52
N ILE A 117 -13.24 22.68 -7.17
CA ILE A 117 -12.42 23.83 -7.54
C ILE A 117 -12.26 23.92 -9.06
N LEU A 118 -11.97 22.79 -9.72
CA LEU A 118 -11.78 22.73 -11.17
C LEU A 118 -13.07 23.03 -11.93
N ARG A 119 -14.22 22.50 -11.48
CA ARG A 119 -15.55 22.84 -12.01
C ARG A 119 -15.76 24.35 -12.05
N ASP A 120 -15.44 25.03 -10.95
CA ASP A 120 -15.74 26.47 -10.82
C ASP A 120 -14.68 27.34 -11.53
N SER A 121 -13.47 26.81 -11.76
CA SER A 121 -12.32 27.57 -12.27
C SER A 121 -11.99 27.33 -13.75
N VAL A 122 -12.38 26.20 -14.33
CA VAL A 122 -11.98 25.79 -15.68
C VAL A 122 -13.22 25.49 -16.53
N GLN A 123 -13.40 26.26 -17.61
CA GLN A 123 -14.61 26.22 -18.45
C GLN A 123 -14.33 25.78 -19.91
N SER A 124 -13.06 25.57 -20.29
CA SER A 124 -12.67 25.30 -21.68
C SER A 124 -11.56 24.25 -21.76
N TYR A 125 -11.69 23.34 -22.73
CA TYR A 125 -10.67 22.32 -23.04
C TYR A 125 -9.28 22.91 -23.31
N LYS A 126 -9.16 24.17 -23.74
CA LYS A 126 -7.88 24.84 -24.01
C LYS A 126 -6.99 25.03 -22.78
N LYS A 127 -7.56 24.84 -21.58
CA LYS A 127 -6.82 24.88 -20.32
C LYS A 127 -6.40 23.49 -19.85
N LEU A 128 -6.84 22.42 -20.51
CA LEU A 128 -6.55 21.03 -20.16
C LEU A 128 -5.51 20.46 -21.16
N PRO A 129 -4.69 19.47 -20.74
CA PRO A 129 -4.67 18.84 -19.43
C PRO A 129 -4.07 19.73 -18.33
N LEU A 130 -4.53 19.54 -17.09
CA LEU A 130 -3.90 20.08 -15.88
C LEU A 130 -3.58 18.94 -14.93
N VAL A 131 -2.42 19.03 -14.28
CA VAL A 131 -2.04 18.13 -13.19
C VAL A 131 -1.64 18.97 -11.99
N VAL A 132 -2.30 18.74 -10.86
CA VAL A 132 -2.04 19.43 -9.61
C VAL A 132 -1.84 18.41 -8.50
N TYR A 133 -1.04 18.72 -7.50
CA TYR A 133 -0.85 17.84 -6.35
C TYR A 133 -0.64 18.65 -5.07
N GLN A 134 -0.74 17.99 -3.93
CA GLN A 134 -0.35 18.55 -2.64
C GLN A 134 0.48 17.54 -1.84
N LEU A 135 1.20 18.03 -0.84
CA LEU A 135 1.84 17.24 0.22
C LEU A 135 1.15 17.66 1.52
N GLN A 136 0.29 16.79 2.06
CA GLN A 136 -0.61 17.17 3.16
C GLN A 136 -1.02 15.95 3.99
N ASP A 137 -1.17 16.17 5.30
CA ASP A 137 -1.68 15.20 6.26
C ASP A 137 -3.12 14.74 5.93
N LYS A 138 -3.30 13.42 5.94
CA LYS A 138 -4.58 12.74 5.74
C LYS A 138 -5.01 12.07 7.02
N PHE A 139 -6.33 11.90 7.17
CA PHE A 139 -6.94 11.36 8.37
C PHE A 139 -7.85 10.19 8.02
N ARG A 140 -7.53 8.99 8.53
CA ARG A 140 -8.35 7.78 8.38
C ARG A 140 -8.50 7.13 9.75
N ASP A 141 -9.72 6.89 10.21
CA ASP A 141 -9.96 6.35 11.56
C ASP A 141 -9.76 4.83 11.59
N GLU A 142 -8.55 4.37 11.27
CA GLU A 142 -8.25 2.95 11.16
C GLU A 142 -8.57 2.20 12.45
N ASP A 143 -9.38 1.14 12.35
CA ASP A 143 -9.78 0.30 13.48
C ASP A 143 -8.55 -0.27 14.21
N ARG A 144 -7.55 -0.71 13.43
CA ARG A 144 -6.34 -1.35 13.95
C ARG A 144 -5.07 -0.71 13.39
N PRO A 145 -4.67 0.48 13.88
CA PRO A 145 -3.39 1.09 13.50
C PRO A 145 -2.26 0.20 13.99
N ARG A 146 -1.33 -0.16 13.11
CA ARG A 146 -0.26 -1.12 13.39
C ARG A 146 1.01 -0.78 12.61
N TYR A 147 2.11 -1.41 13.03
CA TYR A 147 3.43 -1.27 12.40
C TYR A 147 3.97 0.17 12.35
N GLY A 148 3.70 0.94 13.40
CA GLY A 148 4.24 2.30 13.54
C GLY A 148 3.56 3.28 12.59
N ILE A 149 4.36 3.93 11.73
CA ILE A 149 3.88 4.91 10.74
C ILE A 149 3.53 4.28 9.39
N LEU A 150 3.61 2.95 9.25
CA LEU A 150 3.12 2.24 8.06
C LEU A 150 1.59 2.34 7.93
N ARG A 151 0.88 2.18 9.05
CA ARG A 151 -0.59 2.27 9.13
C ARG A 151 -1.02 3.10 10.35
N GLY A 152 -1.08 4.41 10.15
CA GLY A 152 -1.52 5.40 11.14
C GLY A 152 -2.91 5.95 10.85
N LYS A 153 -3.47 6.69 11.81
CA LYS A 153 -4.71 7.46 11.67
C LYS A 153 -4.49 8.85 11.08
N GLU A 154 -3.29 9.38 11.28
CA GLU A 154 -2.80 10.64 10.72
C GLU A 154 -1.47 10.32 10.02
N PHE A 155 -1.35 10.70 8.75
CA PHE A 155 -0.17 10.40 7.95
C PHE A 155 -0.02 11.40 6.79
N GLU A 156 1.23 11.65 6.38
CA GLU A 156 1.51 12.56 5.26
C GLU A 156 1.40 11.81 3.93
N MET A 157 0.73 12.44 2.96
CA MET A 157 0.51 11.87 1.64
C MET A 157 0.75 12.94 0.57
N LEU A 158 1.40 12.53 -0.52
CA LEU A 158 1.20 13.20 -1.80
C LEU A 158 -0.09 12.69 -2.38
N ASP A 159 -1.00 13.59 -2.73
CA ASP A 159 -2.18 13.30 -3.53
C ASP A 159 -2.24 14.28 -4.71
N GLY A 160 -2.14 13.70 -5.91
CA GLY A 160 -2.17 14.37 -7.19
C GLY A 160 -3.43 14.05 -7.98
N TYR A 161 -3.84 14.98 -8.83
CA TYR A 161 -5.06 14.92 -9.61
C TYR A 161 -4.82 15.50 -11.01
N SER A 162 -5.17 14.74 -12.05
CA SER A 162 -5.16 15.22 -13.42
C SER A 162 -6.59 15.43 -13.92
N PHE A 163 -6.75 16.44 -14.77
CA PHE A 163 -8.00 16.76 -15.44
C PHE A 163 -7.72 16.94 -16.93
N SER A 164 -8.44 16.20 -17.76
CA SER A 164 -8.26 16.16 -19.21
C SER A 164 -9.60 16.33 -19.91
N ALA A 165 -9.57 16.80 -21.16
CA ALA A 165 -10.77 16.94 -21.97
C ALA A 165 -11.23 15.60 -22.59
N ASP A 166 -10.31 14.63 -22.69
CA ASP A 166 -10.53 13.32 -23.29
C ASP A 166 -9.62 12.25 -22.64
N GLN A 167 -9.80 11.00 -23.08
CA GLN A 167 -9.03 9.86 -22.59
C GLN A 167 -7.55 9.93 -22.95
N ALA A 168 -7.20 10.52 -24.11
CA ALA A 168 -5.81 10.60 -24.54
C ALA A 168 -4.99 11.51 -23.62
N GLY A 169 -5.57 12.64 -23.19
CA GLY A 169 -4.95 13.52 -22.18
C GLY A 169 -4.79 12.83 -20.82
N LEU A 170 -5.77 12.02 -20.40
CA LEU A 170 -5.65 11.22 -19.18
C LEU A 170 -4.51 10.19 -19.29
N ASP A 171 -4.42 9.49 -20.43
CA ASP A 171 -3.38 8.49 -20.65
C ASP A 171 -1.98 9.11 -20.65
N GLU A 172 -1.81 10.28 -21.26
CA GLU A 172 -0.56 11.05 -21.22
C GLU A 172 -0.19 11.45 -19.79
N ALA A 173 -1.11 12.08 -19.06
CA ALA A 173 -0.89 12.48 -17.67
C ALA A 173 -0.54 11.27 -16.80
N TYR A 174 -1.30 10.17 -16.92
CA TYR A 174 -1.07 8.93 -16.19
C TYR A 174 0.34 8.37 -16.43
N ASN A 175 0.80 8.33 -17.69
CA ASN A 175 2.13 7.81 -18.01
C ASN A 175 3.26 8.70 -17.48
N LEU A 176 3.08 10.03 -17.51
CA LEU A 176 4.04 10.97 -16.92
C LEU A 176 4.13 10.81 -15.40
N GLN A 177 2.98 10.63 -14.73
CA GLN A 177 2.96 10.38 -13.28
C GLN A 177 3.57 9.02 -12.93
N ALA A 178 3.26 7.96 -13.68
CA ALA A 178 3.87 6.64 -13.47
C ALA A 178 5.40 6.70 -13.58
N LYS A 179 5.94 7.45 -14.55
CA LYS A 179 7.38 7.68 -14.68
C LYS A 179 7.96 8.48 -13.52
N ALA A 180 7.28 9.54 -13.08
CA ALA A 180 7.71 10.33 -11.93
C ALA A 180 7.80 9.48 -10.66
N TYR A 181 6.82 8.61 -10.43
CA TYR A 181 6.79 7.71 -9.28
C TYR A 181 7.98 6.75 -9.26
N ARG A 182 8.29 6.15 -10.41
CA ARG A 182 9.49 5.30 -10.55
C ARG A 182 10.76 6.07 -10.18
N ASN A 183 10.95 7.25 -10.78
CA ASN A 183 12.11 8.09 -10.49
C ASN A 183 12.18 8.48 -9.00
N ILE A 184 11.04 8.76 -8.35
CA ILE A 184 10.97 9.08 -6.91
C ILE A 184 11.48 7.90 -6.09
N PHE A 185 10.93 6.70 -6.31
CA PHE A 185 11.31 5.51 -5.55
C PHE A 185 12.76 5.08 -5.82
N ASP A 186 13.21 5.16 -7.08
CA ASP A 186 14.61 4.89 -7.47
C ASP A 186 15.58 5.85 -6.76
N LYS A 187 15.26 7.16 -6.73
CA LYS A 187 16.07 8.17 -6.05
C LYS A 187 16.09 8.00 -4.52
N ILE A 188 14.97 7.57 -3.94
CA ILE A 188 14.88 7.27 -2.51
C ILE A 188 15.68 6.00 -2.16
N GLY A 189 15.92 5.12 -3.15
CA GLY A 189 16.67 3.88 -2.97
C GLY A 189 15.81 2.73 -2.46
N LEU A 190 14.54 2.67 -2.90
CA LEU A 190 13.61 1.59 -2.59
C LEU A 190 13.63 0.52 -3.68
N ASP A 191 13.61 -0.75 -3.27
CA ASP A 191 13.29 -1.87 -4.16
C ASP A 191 11.77 -2.05 -4.20
N TYR A 192 11.15 -1.95 -5.37
CA TYR A 192 9.69 -2.05 -5.52
C TYR A 192 9.29 -2.82 -6.78
N LYS A 193 8.02 -3.24 -6.81
CA LYS A 193 7.34 -3.80 -7.98
C LYS A 193 6.19 -2.89 -8.37
N VAL A 194 6.00 -2.71 -9.67
CA VAL A 194 4.77 -2.10 -10.21
C VAL A 194 3.80 -3.24 -10.49
N ILE A 195 2.65 -3.23 -9.84
CA ILE A 195 1.70 -4.34 -9.86
C ILE A 195 0.34 -3.87 -10.35
N LEU A 196 -0.38 -4.75 -11.05
CA LEU A 196 -1.78 -4.52 -11.40
C LEU A 196 -2.61 -4.55 -10.11
N ALA A 197 -3.42 -3.54 -9.90
CA ALA A 197 -4.26 -3.43 -8.71
C ALA A 197 -5.70 -3.11 -9.10
N ASP A 198 -6.63 -3.40 -8.18
CA ASP A 198 -8.01 -3.00 -8.36
C ASP A 198 -8.20 -1.48 -8.19
N SER A 199 -9.22 -0.93 -8.83
CA SER A 199 -9.53 0.50 -8.71
C SER A 199 -10.42 0.81 -7.50
N GLY A 200 -11.02 -0.23 -6.89
CA GLY A 200 -11.82 -0.17 -5.67
C GLY A 200 -12.91 0.89 -5.71
N THR A 201 -13.22 1.43 -4.53
CA THR A 201 -14.23 2.49 -4.32
C THR A 201 -13.85 3.85 -4.92
N MET A 202 -12.63 4.00 -5.45
CA MET A 202 -12.20 5.23 -6.12
C MET A 202 -12.86 5.37 -7.51
N GLY A 203 -13.31 4.26 -8.11
CA GLY A 203 -13.85 4.19 -9.45
C GLY A 203 -12.75 4.20 -10.53
N GLY A 204 -12.99 3.52 -11.65
CA GLY A 204 -12.02 3.44 -12.75
C GLY A 204 -11.91 2.03 -13.36
N LYS A 205 -11.03 1.86 -14.35
CA LYS A 205 -10.78 0.54 -14.99
C LYS A 205 -9.32 0.11 -15.00
N ASN A 206 -8.39 1.04 -14.77
CA ASN A 206 -6.96 0.80 -14.85
C ASN A 206 -6.27 1.51 -13.69
N SER A 207 -5.58 0.73 -12.87
CA SER A 207 -4.80 1.19 -11.74
C SER A 207 -3.51 0.40 -11.61
N GLN A 208 -2.47 1.09 -11.15
CA GLN A 208 -1.17 0.50 -10.83
C GLN A 208 -0.79 0.85 -9.41
N GLU A 209 -0.37 -0.16 -8.67
CA GLU A 209 0.18 -0.03 -7.34
C GLU A 209 1.71 -0.19 -7.41
N PHE A 210 2.42 0.60 -6.62
CA PHE A 210 3.86 0.49 -6.41
C PHE A 210 4.08 -0.12 -5.03
N SER A 211 4.59 -1.34 -4.99
CA SER A 211 4.65 -2.13 -3.75
C SER A 211 6.08 -2.57 -3.43
N ALA A 212 6.54 -2.28 -2.22
CA ALA A 212 7.86 -2.68 -1.72
C ALA A 212 7.76 -4.07 -1.07
N PRO A 213 8.51 -5.08 -1.55
CA PRO A 213 8.53 -6.39 -0.89
C PRO A 213 9.02 -6.27 0.55
N ALA A 214 8.20 -6.74 1.51
CA ALA A 214 8.52 -6.78 2.93
C ALA A 214 7.58 -7.74 3.66
N GLU A 215 8.09 -8.54 4.60
CA GLU A 215 7.27 -9.52 5.35
C GLU A 215 6.11 -8.88 6.12
N VAL A 216 6.32 -7.64 6.62
CA VAL A 216 5.30 -6.85 7.33
C VAL A 216 4.25 -6.23 6.41
N GLY A 217 4.41 -6.39 5.09
CA GLY A 217 3.47 -5.94 4.09
C GLY A 217 2.07 -6.52 4.32
N GLU A 218 1.05 -5.73 4.05
CA GLU A 218 -0.35 -6.12 4.26
C GLU A 218 -0.95 -6.78 3.03
N ASP A 219 -0.44 -6.40 1.86
CA ASP A 219 -0.88 -6.89 0.56
C ASP A 219 -0.09 -8.14 0.16
N THR A 220 -0.77 -9.05 -0.52
CA THR A 220 -0.13 -10.20 -1.16
C THR A 220 0.09 -9.88 -2.63
N ILE A 221 1.34 -9.86 -3.04
CA ILE A 221 1.73 -9.67 -4.43
C ILE A 221 1.87 -11.04 -5.09
N ALA A 222 1.06 -11.30 -6.11
CA ALA A 222 1.23 -12.41 -7.03
C ALA A 222 2.15 -11.99 -8.18
N TYR A 223 3.32 -12.62 -8.31
CA TYR A 223 4.30 -12.26 -9.34
C TYR A 223 4.98 -13.48 -9.96
N THR A 224 5.63 -13.29 -11.10
CA THR A 224 6.46 -14.32 -11.77
C THR A 224 7.92 -13.85 -11.89
N ASP A 225 8.81 -14.74 -12.35
CA ASP A 225 10.17 -14.34 -12.77
C ASP A 225 10.18 -13.62 -14.14
N GLY A 226 8.99 -13.43 -14.73
CA GLY A 226 8.74 -12.70 -15.97
C GLY A 226 8.30 -11.27 -15.72
N THR A 227 7.21 -10.88 -16.38
CA THR A 227 6.71 -9.49 -16.38
C THR A 227 5.42 -9.33 -15.59
N TYR A 228 4.81 -10.44 -15.18
CA TYR A 228 3.55 -10.40 -14.48
C TYR A 228 3.74 -10.12 -12.99
N ALA A 229 3.03 -9.08 -12.50
CA ALA A 229 2.84 -8.82 -11.08
C ALA A 229 1.47 -8.16 -10.87
N ALA A 230 0.73 -8.64 -9.87
CA ALA A 230 -0.58 -8.13 -9.51
C ALA A 230 -0.79 -8.24 -7.99
N ASN A 231 -1.59 -7.35 -7.42
CA ASN A 231 -2.19 -7.58 -6.11
C ASN A 231 -3.08 -8.85 -6.20
N LEU A 232 -3.12 -9.68 -5.16
CA LEU A 232 -3.90 -10.91 -5.13
C LEU A 232 -5.37 -10.68 -5.52
N GLU A 233 -5.94 -9.53 -5.12
CA GLU A 233 -7.29 -9.10 -5.47
C GLU A 233 -7.51 -9.02 -6.99
N LYS A 234 -6.47 -8.65 -7.75
CA LYS A 234 -6.51 -8.54 -9.22
C LYS A 234 -5.85 -9.70 -9.95
N ALA A 235 -5.17 -10.58 -9.24
CA ALA A 235 -4.34 -11.60 -9.85
C ALA A 235 -5.19 -12.65 -10.59
N THR A 236 -4.78 -13.00 -11.81
CA THR A 236 -5.43 -14.03 -12.63
C THR A 236 -4.44 -15.14 -12.97
N SER A 237 -4.95 -16.34 -13.19
CA SER A 237 -4.18 -17.47 -13.70
C SER A 237 -4.87 -18.06 -14.91
N LYS A 238 -4.10 -18.74 -15.76
CA LYS A 238 -4.62 -19.40 -16.95
C LYS A 238 -5.50 -20.57 -16.52
N PHE A 239 -6.75 -20.56 -16.97
CA PHE A 239 -7.66 -21.69 -16.78
C PHE A 239 -7.11 -22.93 -17.51
N VAL A 240 -6.86 -24.00 -16.74
CA VAL A 240 -6.38 -25.30 -17.23
C VAL A 240 -7.32 -26.46 -16.89
N GLY A 241 -8.59 -26.16 -16.58
CA GLY A 241 -9.57 -27.18 -16.23
C GLY A 241 -9.75 -28.21 -17.34
N VAL A 242 -9.69 -29.49 -16.98
CA VAL A 242 -9.96 -30.62 -17.87
C VAL A 242 -11.36 -31.13 -17.56
N GLN A 243 -12.21 -31.19 -18.59
CA GLN A 243 -13.57 -31.73 -18.45
C GLN A 243 -13.51 -33.15 -17.89
N GLN A 244 -14.13 -33.37 -16.74
CA GLN A 244 -14.31 -34.71 -16.19
C GLN A 244 -15.27 -35.50 -17.08
N THR A 245 -14.94 -36.77 -17.34
CA THR A 245 -15.65 -37.63 -18.28
C THR A 245 -16.40 -38.78 -17.58
N ALA A 246 -16.55 -38.72 -16.26
CA ALA A 246 -17.35 -39.69 -15.52
C ALA A 246 -18.81 -39.59 -15.96
N ASP A 247 -19.54 -40.71 -15.94
CA ASP A 247 -20.98 -40.68 -16.20
C ASP A 247 -21.71 -40.03 -15.00
N PRO A 248 -22.70 -39.13 -15.23
CA PRO A 248 -23.48 -38.56 -14.15
C PRO A 248 -24.22 -39.63 -13.34
N ALA A 249 -23.90 -39.75 -12.05
CA ALA A 249 -24.55 -40.65 -11.11
C ALA A 249 -25.79 -39.98 -10.49
N GLU A 250 -26.68 -40.78 -9.88
CA GLU A 250 -27.89 -40.27 -9.22
C GLU A 250 -27.53 -39.40 -8.02
N LEU A 251 -28.18 -38.24 -7.92
CA LEU A 251 -28.05 -37.31 -6.80
C LEU A 251 -28.52 -37.99 -5.50
N GLN A 252 -27.67 -38.02 -4.48
CA GLN A 252 -27.98 -38.66 -3.19
C GLN A 252 -27.70 -37.71 -2.05
N LYS A 253 -28.59 -37.67 -1.05
CA LYS A 253 -28.37 -36.92 0.18
C LYS A 253 -27.73 -37.83 1.23
N GLN A 254 -26.66 -37.35 1.86
CA GLN A 254 -25.93 -38.08 2.90
C GLN A 254 -25.78 -37.22 4.15
N ALA A 255 -25.82 -37.87 5.31
CA ALA A 255 -25.59 -37.21 6.59
C ALA A 255 -24.10 -36.97 6.81
N THR A 256 -23.76 -35.76 7.22
CA THR A 256 -22.42 -35.23 7.48
C THR A 256 -22.44 -34.43 8.78
N PRO A 257 -22.77 -35.05 9.93
CA PRO A 257 -22.94 -34.33 11.18
C PRO A 257 -21.62 -33.73 11.67
N GLY A 258 -21.60 -32.42 11.96
CA GLY A 258 -20.44 -31.72 12.49
C GLY A 258 -19.38 -31.33 11.45
N ALA A 259 -19.64 -31.50 10.16
CA ALA A 259 -18.80 -30.95 9.10
C ALA A 259 -19.15 -29.47 8.87
N HIS A 260 -18.19 -28.59 9.12
CA HIS A 260 -18.33 -27.13 8.94
C HIS A 260 -17.34 -26.56 7.92
N SER A 261 -16.41 -27.39 7.43
CA SER A 261 -15.45 -27.06 6.40
C SER A 261 -15.49 -28.07 5.25
N VAL A 262 -14.89 -27.68 4.11
CA VAL A 262 -14.75 -28.56 2.95
C VAL A 262 -13.97 -29.83 3.31
N ASP A 263 -12.88 -29.72 4.07
CA ASP A 263 -12.06 -30.88 4.42
C ASP A 263 -12.80 -31.85 5.34
N GLU A 264 -13.57 -31.35 6.32
CA GLU A 264 -14.41 -32.19 7.18
C GLU A 264 -15.54 -32.87 6.39
N ALA A 265 -16.14 -32.15 5.43
CA ALA A 265 -17.16 -32.74 4.55
C ALA A 265 -16.54 -33.81 3.63
N ALA A 266 -15.34 -33.57 3.11
CA ALA A 266 -14.60 -34.52 2.28
C ALA A 266 -14.29 -35.80 3.05
N GLU A 267 -13.76 -35.66 4.27
CA GLU A 267 -13.47 -36.77 5.15
C GLU A 267 -14.75 -37.55 5.51
N SER A 268 -15.83 -36.86 5.88
CA SER A 268 -17.11 -37.49 6.24
C SER A 268 -17.74 -38.26 5.07
N LEU A 269 -17.52 -37.82 3.84
CA LEU A 269 -18.08 -38.43 2.62
C LEU A 269 -17.12 -39.44 1.96
N GLY A 270 -15.88 -39.55 2.43
CA GLY A 270 -14.84 -40.37 1.80
C GLY A 270 -14.45 -39.87 0.40
N LEU A 271 -14.46 -38.55 0.20
CA LEU A 271 -14.12 -37.88 -1.05
C LEU A 271 -12.84 -37.06 -0.89
N GLU A 272 -12.25 -36.67 -2.01
CA GLU A 272 -11.19 -35.66 -2.04
C GLU A 272 -11.82 -34.26 -1.93
N SER A 273 -11.15 -33.30 -1.28
CA SER A 273 -11.66 -31.91 -1.17
C SER A 273 -11.93 -31.27 -2.54
N SER A 274 -11.19 -31.68 -3.58
CA SER A 274 -11.42 -31.24 -4.97
C SER A 274 -12.72 -31.76 -5.61
N GLN A 275 -13.42 -32.70 -4.96
CA GLN A 275 -14.75 -33.21 -5.35
C GLN A 275 -15.90 -32.58 -4.54
N ILE A 276 -15.62 -31.47 -3.85
CA ILE A 276 -16.63 -30.67 -3.15
C ILE A 276 -16.79 -29.30 -3.82
N ILE A 277 -18.03 -28.82 -3.90
CA ILE A 277 -18.36 -27.44 -4.21
C ILE A 277 -18.54 -26.69 -2.89
N LYS A 278 -17.63 -25.76 -2.62
CA LYS A 278 -17.77 -24.78 -1.53
C LYS A 278 -18.76 -23.71 -1.97
N SER A 279 -19.74 -23.43 -1.12
CA SER A 279 -20.79 -22.45 -1.40
C SER A 279 -20.74 -21.34 -0.35
N MET A 280 -20.54 -20.11 -0.80
CA MET A 280 -20.43 -18.93 0.04
C MET A 280 -21.58 -17.98 -0.31
N LEU A 281 -22.45 -17.67 0.65
CA LEU A 281 -23.55 -16.73 0.45
C LEU A 281 -23.09 -15.32 0.82
N TYR A 282 -23.30 -14.37 -0.08
CA TYR A 282 -23.03 -12.95 0.09
C TYR A 282 -24.30 -12.14 -0.10
N MET A 283 -24.31 -10.93 0.45
CA MET A 283 -25.28 -9.88 0.19
C MET A 283 -24.60 -8.79 -0.62
N ALA A 284 -25.01 -8.65 -1.88
CA ALA A 284 -24.52 -7.62 -2.79
C ALA A 284 -25.47 -6.42 -2.76
N LYS A 285 -24.99 -5.29 -2.26
CA LYS A 285 -25.74 -4.03 -2.25
C LYS A 285 -25.55 -3.35 -3.61
N MET A 286 -26.62 -3.28 -4.39
CA MET A 286 -26.59 -2.67 -5.72
C MET A 286 -26.73 -1.15 -5.64
N ASP A 287 -27.59 -0.67 -4.73
CA ASP A 287 -27.79 0.72 -4.36
C ASP A 287 -28.39 0.83 -2.94
N GLU A 288 -28.89 2.00 -2.52
CA GLU A 288 -29.50 2.19 -1.20
C GLU A 288 -30.78 1.38 -0.97
N GLU A 289 -31.52 1.01 -2.01
CA GLU A 289 -32.83 0.35 -1.92
C GLU A 289 -32.78 -1.14 -2.30
N GLU A 290 -31.79 -1.57 -3.07
CA GLU A 290 -31.66 -2.92 -3.59
C GLU A 290 -30.44 -3.67 -3.02
N THR A 291 -30.72 -4.82 -2.39
CA THR A 291 -29.71 -5.79 -1.97
C THR A 291 -30.08 -7.16 -2.49
N VAL A 292 -29.14 -7.81 -3.19
CA VAL A 292 -29.33 -9.08 -3.86
C VAL A 292 -28.51 -10.16 -3.16
N PRO A 293 -29.11 -11.29 -2.73
CA PRO A 293 -28.35 -12.42 -2.21
C PRO A 293 -27.64 -13.15 -3.36
N VAL A 294 -26.35 -13.43 -3.19
CA VAL A 294 -25.47 -14.02 -4.19
C VAL A 294 -24.76 -15.23 -3.62
N LEU A 295 -25.01 -16.41 -4.18
CA LEU A 295 -24.31 -17.64 -3.84
C LEU A 295 -23.12 -17.83 -4.79
N VAL A 296 -21.91 -17.79 -4.25
CA VAL A 296 -20.66 -17.98 -5.01
C VAL A 296 -20.15 -19.40 -4.81
N LEU A 297 -19.96 -20.13 -5.91
CA LEU A 297 -19.55 -21.53 -5.94
C LEU A 297 -18.07 -21.68 -6.32
N MET A 298 -17.34 -22.39 -5.48
CA MET A 298 -15.91 -22.63 -5.60
C MET A 298 -15.59 -24.13 -5.59
N ARG A 299 -14.51 -24.55 -6.23
CA ARG A 299 -14.04 -25.94 -6.16
C ARG A 299 -13.19 -26.13 -4.90
N GLY A 300 -13.60 -27.07 -4.05
CA GLY A 300 -12.86 -27.46 -2.85
C GLY A 300 -12.50 -26.27 -1.97
N ASN A 301 -11.24 -26.18 -1.58
CA ASN A 301 -10.72 -25.12 -0.70
C ASN A 301 -10.33 -23.82 -1.43
N ASP A 302 -10.68 -23.67 -2.72
CA ASP A 302 -10.46 -22.39 -3.40
C ASP A 302 -11.21 -21.27 -2.64
N GLU A 303 -10.53 -20.15 -2.44
CA GLU A 303 -11.07 -19.00 -1.73
C GLU A 303 -11.72 -18.02 -2.70
N VAL A 304 -12.89 -17.51 -2.32
CA VAL A 304 -13.57 -16.46 -3.07
C VAL A 304 -12.72 -15.20 -3.04
N ASN A 305 -12.57 -14.59 -4.21
CA ASN A 305 -12.04 -13.25 -4.33
C ASN A 305 -13.20 -12.27 -4.42
N GLU A 306 -13.50 -11.61 -3.30
CA GLU A 306 -14.64 -10.70 -3.15
C GLU A 306 -14.56 -9.55 -4.15
N THR A 307 -13.37 -8.97 -4.36
CA THR A 307 -13.14 -7.89 -5.34
C THR A 307 -13.51 -8.30 -6.77
N LYS A 308 -13.22 -9.54 -7.18
CA LYS A 308 -13.64 -10.04 -8.51
C LYS A 308 -15.15 -10.25 -8.60
N VAL A 309 -15.79 -10.66 -7.52
CA VAL A 309 -17.25 -10.81 -7.45
C VAL A 309 -17.93 -9.44 -7.52
N GLU A 310 -17.47 -8.47 -6.72
CA GLU A 310 -17.93 -7.08 -6.76
C GLU A 310 -17.85 -6.49 -8.16
N ASN A 311 -16.69 -6.62 -8.81
CA ASN A 311 -16.46 -6.13 -10.16
C ASN A 311 -17.36 -6.79 -11.22
N ALA A 312 -17.70 -8.06 -11.05
CA ALA A 312 -18.59 -8.77 -11.97
C ALA A 312 -20.06 -8.38 -11.78
N LEU A 313 -20.45 -8.09 -10.54
CA LEU A 313 -21.80 -7.64 -10.20
C LEU A 313 -22.01 -6.14 -10.47
N ASP A 314 -20.94 -5.34 -10.49
CA ASP A 314 -21.01 -3.87 -10.50
C ASP A 314 -21.81 -3.35 -9.30
N CYS A 315 -21.60 -3.95 -8.12
CA CYS A 315 -22.28 -3.58 -6.87
C CYS A 315 -21.48 -2.54 -6.06
N GLU A 316 -22.16 -1.78 -5.19
CA GLU A 316 -21.52 -0.79 -4.31
C GLU A 316 -20.71 -1.46 -3.19
N GLU A 317 -21.21 -2.58 -2.68
CA GLU A 317 -20.64 -3.29 -1.54
C GLU A 317 -21.02 -4.77 -1.60
N LEU A 318 -20.05 -5.66 -1.35
CA LEU A 318 -20.30 -7.08 -1.11
C LEU A 318 -19.95 -7.44 0.34
N SER A 319 -20.89 -8.08 1.03
CA SER A 319 -20.68 -8.53 2.41
C SER A 319 -21.05 -10.00 2.55
N LEU A 320 -20.36 -10.75 3.41
CA LEU A 320 -20.73 -12.12 3.70
C LEU A 320 -22.11 -12.14 4.39
N ALA A 321 -22.99 -13.04 3.95
CA ALA A 321 -24.32 -13.16 4.52
C ALA A 321 -24.26 -13.62 5.98
N THR A 322 -25.19 -13.12 6.79
CA THR A 322 -25.32 -13.55 8.19
C THR A 322 -25.92 -14.97 8.28
N GLU A 323 -25.84 -15.61 9.45
CA GLU A 323 -26.53 -16.89 9.68
C GLU A 323 -28.05 -16.77 9.45
N GLU A 324 -28.65 -15.63 9.83
CA GLU A 324 -30.07 -15.35 9.60
C GLU A 324 -30.39 -15.24 8.10
N ASP A 325 -29.51 -14.60 7.32
CA ASP A 325 -29.65 -14.55 5.87
C ASP A 325 -29.51 -15.94 5.23
N ALA A 326 -28.54 -16.73 5.69
CA ALA A 326 -28.34 -18.10 5.21
C ALA A 326 -29.56 -18.99 5.49
N GLU A 327 -30.13 -18.94 6.69
CA GLU A 327 -31.37 -19.66 7.02
C GLU A 327 -32.55 -19.16 6.17
N LYS A 328 -32.68 -17.85 5.99
CA LYS A 328 -33.76 -17.23 5.20
C LYS A 328 -33.72 -17.64 3.72
N TYR A 329 -32.56 -17.59 3.10
CA TYR A 329 -32.41 -17.79 1.64
C TYR A 329 -32.10 -19.22 1.25
N LEU A 330 -31.45 -19.99 2.12
CA LEU A 330 -30.97 -21.34 1.85
C LEU A 330 -31.45 -22.39 2.85
N GLY A 331 -32.16 -22.01 3.93
CA GLY A 331 -32.77 -22.97 4.86
C GLY A 331 -31.80 -23.71 5.78
N ALA A 332 -30.54 -23.30 5.83
CA ALA A 332 -29.49 -23.93 6.63
C ALA A 332 -28.39 -22.94 7.05
N HIS A 333 -27.51 -23.39 7.92
CA HIS A 333 -26.37 -22.63 8.42
C HIS A 333 -25.09 -22.90 7.59
N PRO A 334 -24.07 -22.02 7.70
CA PRO A 334 -22.75 -22.26 7.12
C PRO A 334 -22.20 -23.66 7.43
N GLY A 335 -21.65 -24.31 6.41
CA GLY A 335 -21.22 -25.72 6.47
C GLY A 335 -22.24 -26.71 5.87
N SER A 336 -23.48 -26.31 5.59
CA SER A 336 -24.47 -27.15 4.90
C SER A 336 -25.15 -26.45 3.70
N LEU A 337 -24.61 -25.31 3.28
CA LEU A 337 -25.12 -24.52 2.14
C LEU A 337 -24.69 -25.11 0.80
N GLY A 338 -25.60 -25.11 -0.18
CA GLY A 338 -25.31 -25.58 -1.54
C GLY A 338 -26.26 -25.02 -2.61
N PRO A 339 -25.96 -25.28 -3.90
CA PRO A 339 -26.70 -24.68 -5.02
C PRO A 339 -27.96 -25.46 -5.43
N VAL A 340 -28.17 -26.66 -4.89
CA VAL A 340 -29.31 -27.52 -5.27
C VAL A 340 -30.61 -26.97 -4.69
N GLY A 341 -31.62 -26.81 -5.54
CA GLY A 341 -32.96 -26.37 -5.13
C GLY A 341 -33.08 -24.90 -4.73
N VAL A 342 -32.02 -24.10 -4.94
CA VAL A 342 -32.03 -22.64 -4.67
C VAL A 342 -32.96 -21.92 -5.65
N GLY A 343 -33.82 -21.02 -5.17
CA GLY A 343 -34.77 -20.26 -6.00
C GLY A 343 -34.14 -19.12 -6.80
N GLU A 344 -34.86 -18.53 -7.77
CA GLU A 344 -34.37 -17.45 -8.65
C GLU A 344 -34.07 -16.13 -7.91
N GLU A 345 -34.56 -15.98 -6.68
CA GLU A 345 -34.27 -14.84 -5.81
C GLU A 345 -32.80 -14.76 -5.35
N VAL A 346 -32.05 -15.87 -5.42
CA VAL A 346 -30.61 -15.92 -5.16
C VAL A 346 -29.85 -16.06 -6.47
N LYS A 347 -28.99 -15.09 -6.78
CA LYS A 347 -28.10 -15.18 -7.94
C LYS A 347 -26.98 -16.18 -7.65
N ILE A 348 -26.72 -17.12 -8.55
CA ILE A 348 -25.67 -18.12 -8.40
C ILE A 348 -24.52 -17.79 -9.35
N LEU A 349 -23.38 -17.41 -8.77
CA LEU A 349 -22.12 -17.25 -9.47
C LEU A 349 -21.25 -18.49 -9.25
N ALA A 350 -20.52 -18.93 -10.26
CA ALA A 350 -19.58 -20.04 -10.10
C ALA A 350 -18.23 -19.75 -10.75
N ASP A 351 -17.15 -20.13 -10.07
CA ASP A 351 -15.82 -20.07 -10.67
C ASP A 351 -15.71 -21.00 -11.88
N ASN A 352 -14.87 -20.62 -12.85
CA ASN A 352 -14.65 -21.38 -14.08
C ASN A 352 -14.29 -22.86 -13.85
N TYR A 353 -13.64 -23.21 -12.74
CA TYR A 353 -13.32 -24.61 -12.43
C TYR A 353 -14.56 -25.45 -12.11
N VAL A 354 -15.70 -24.86 -11.74
CA VAL A 354 -16.95 -25.60 -11.52
C VAL A 354 -17.50 -26.16 -12.84
N LYS A 355 -17.25 -25.52 -13.98
CA LYS A 355 -17.74 -25.94 -15.31
C LYS A 355 -17.32 -27.36 -15.69
N VAL A 356 -16.14 -27.77 -15.25
CA VAL A 356 -15.47 -29.00 -15.72
C VAL A 356 -15.70 -30.18 -14.78
N LEU A 357 -16.48 -30.00 -13.73
CA LEU A 357 -16.69 -30.99 -12.68
C LEU A 357 -17.97 -31.78 -12.90
N VAL A 358 -17.94 -33.05 -12.49
CA VAL A 358 -19.05 -34.00 -12.61
C VAL A 358 -19.16 -34.75 -11.29
N ASN A 359 -20.39 -35.06 -10.87
CA ASN A 359 -20.69 -35.81 -9.64
C ASN A 359 -20.13 -35.19 -8.35
N MET A 360 -20.25 -33.88 -8.21
CA MET A 360 -19.70 -33.15 -7.06
C MET A 360 -20.53 -33.36 -5.79
N ALA A 361 -19.90 -33.24 -4.63
CA ALA A 361 -20.61 -33.05 -3.38
C ALA A 361 -20.82 -31.55 -3.08
N CYS A 362 -21.94 -31.20 -2.45
CA CYS A 362 -22.26 -29.83 -2.03
C CYS A 362 -23.22 -29.87 -0.83
N GLY A 363 -23.34 -28.77 -0.08
CA GLY A 363 -24.28 -28.71 1.04
C GLY A 363 -25.72 -28.97 0.58
N ALA A 364 -26.52 -29.60 1.45
CA ALA A 364 -27.88 -30.00 1.09
C ALA A 364 -28.95 -28.93 1.38
N ASN A 365 -28.55 -27.73 1.82
CA ASN A 365 -29.48 -26.71 2.32
C ASN A 365 -30.33 -27.25 3.49
N GLU A 366 -29.74 -28.15 4.28
CA GLU A 366 -30.27 -28.71 5.52
C GLU A 366 -29.10 -29.06 6.44
N ASP A 367 -29.13 -28.57 7.68
CA ASP A 367 -28.02 -28.70 8.61
C ASP A 367 -27.57 -30.15 8.82
N GLY A 368 -26.26 -30.37 8.68
CA GLY A 368 -25.65 -31.68 8.87
C GLY A 368 -25.86 -32.63 7.69
N PHE A 369 -26.24 -32.14 6.51
CA PHE A 369 -26.38 -32.94 5.30
C PHE A 369 -25.67 -32.31 4.09
N HIS A 370 -25.18 -33.21 3.22
CA HIS A 370 -24.65 -32.87 1.90
C HIS A 370 -25.34 -33.71 0.82
N TYR A 371 -25.47 -33.15 -0.37
CA TYR A 371 -25.69 -33.93 -1.58
C TYR A 371 -24.35 -34.45 -2.11
N VAL A 372 -24.35 -35.66 -2.66
CA VAL A 372 -23.29 -36.22 -3.49
C VAL A 372 -23.83 -36.50 -4.89
N ASN A 373 -22.92 -36.53 -5.87
CA ASN A 373 -23.24 -36.69 -7.29
C ASN A 373 -24.07 -35.54 -7.88
N ALA A 374 -23.93 -34.32 -7.35
CA ALA A 374 -24.53 -33.12 -7.93
C ALA A 374 -23.86 -32.76 -9.26
N ASN A 375 -24.68 -32.45 -10.26
CA ASN A 375 -24.26 -32.12 -11.61
C ASN A 375 -24.91 -30.81 -12.08
N LEU A 376 -24.09 -29.95 -12.67
CA LEU A 376 -24.52 -28.71 -13.31
C LEU A 376 -25.63 -28.99 -14.34
N ASP A 377 -26.58 -28.06 -14.46
CA ASP A 377 -27.77 -28.08 -15.33
C ASP A 377 -28.82 -29.14 -14.98
N ARG A 378 -28.43 -30.29 -14.42
CA ARG A 378 -29.36 -31.34 -13.97
C ARG A 378 -29.91 -31.03 -12.57
N ASP A 379 -29.02 -30.73 -11.61
CA ASP A 379 -29.37 -30.62 -10.20
C ASP A 379 -29.33 -29.17 -9.68
N PHE A 380 -28.53 -28.31 -10.32
CA PHE A 380 -28.43 -26.89 -9.97
C PHE A 380 -28.12 -26.03 -11.20
N ARG A 381 -28.49 -24.75 -11.14
CA ARG A 381 -28.17 -23.76 -12.17
C ARG A 381 -26.97 -22.91 -11.74
N VAL A 382 -26.37 -22.25 -12.72
CA VAL A 382 -25.43 -21.14 -12.51
C VAL A 382 -25.86 -20.02 -13.43
N ASP A 383 -26.05 -18.82 -12.87
CA ASP A 383 -26.51 -17.66 -13.63
C ASP A 383 -25.34 -17.02 -14.39
N GLU A 384 -24.14 -17.05 -13.80
CA GLU A 384 -22.93 -16.51 -14.43
C GLU A 384 -21.67 -17.24 -13.97
N PHE A 385 -20.77 -17.49 -14.92
CA PHE A 385 -19.46 -18.06 -14.63
C PHE A 385 -18.36 -17.03 -14.85
N GLY A 386 -17.38 -17.01 -13.95
CA GLY A 386 -16.27 -16.06 -13.99
C GLY A 386 -15.02 -16.58 -13.28
N ASP A 387 -14.00 -15.73 -13.23
CA ASP A 387 -12.87 -15.90 -12.32
C ASP A 387 -13.26 -15.23 -11.00
N PHE A 388 -13.64 -16.02 -10.01
CA PHE A 388 -14.15 -15.52 -8.72
C PHE A 388 -13.28 -15.94 -7.54
N ARG A 389 -12.03 -16.31 -7.82
CA ARG A 389 -11.15 -16.91 -6.83
C ARG A 389 -9.80 -16.25 -6.72
N ASN A 390 -9.17 -16.46 -5.57
CA ASN A 390 -7.77 -16.18 -5.42
C ASN A 390 -6.95 -17.20 -6.23
N VAL A 391 -5.94 -16.70 -6.95
CA VAL A 391 -4.94 -17.57 -7.57
C VAL A 391 -4.14 -18.30 -6.49
N GLN A 392 -3.46 -19.38 -6.87
CA GLN A 392 -2.59 -20.14 -5.96
C GLN A 392 -1.14 -20.11 -6.44
N GLU A 393 -0.18 -20.26 -5.52
CA GLU A 393 1.23 -20.41 -5.90
C GLU A 393 1.42 -21.60 -6.84
N GLY A 394 2.28 -21.43 -7.84
CA GLY A 394 2.58 -22.43 -8.86
C GLY A 394 1.61 -22.46 -10.04
N GLU A 395 0.46 -21.78 -9.96
CA GLU A 395 -0.42 -21.63 -11.13
C GLU A 395 0.25 -20.80 -12.23
N ILE A 396 -0.15 -21.02 -13.48
CA ILE A 396 0.45 -20.34 -14.63
C ILE A 396 -0.21 -18.98 -14.83
N ALA A 397 0.56 -17.90 -14.73
CA ALA A 397 0.11 -16.53 -14.97
C ALA A 397 -0.15 -16.25 -16.47
N PRO A 398 -0.75 -15.10 -16.82
CA PRO A 398 -0.95 -14.68 -18.21
C PRO A 398 0.32 -14.59 -19.05
N ASP A 399 1.49 -14.37 -18.43
CA ASP A 399 2.79 -14.35 -19.11
C ASP A 399 3.40 -15.75 -19.32
N GLY A 400 2.71 -16.81 -18.90
CA GLY A 400 3.09 -18.21 -19.09
C GLY A 400 4.05 -18.77 -18.04
N GLN A 401 4.36 -18.01 -16.99
CA GLN A 401 5.26 -18.43 -15.91
C GLN A 401 4.50 -18.79 -14.63
N PRO A 402 5.09 -19.63 -13.73
CA PRO A 402 4.46 -19.97 -12.46
C PRO A 402 4.43 -18.79 -11.49
N ILE A 403 3.29 -18.59 -10.84
CA ILE A 403 3.04 -17.55 -9.84
C ILE A 403 3.78 -17.87 -8.53
N LYS A 404 4.35 -16.84 -7.91
CA LYS A 404 4.92 -16.82 -6.55
C LYS A 404 4.24 -15.73 -5.75
N PHE A 405 4.16 -15.89 -4.44
CA PHE A 405 3.66 -14.85 -3.55
C PHE A 405 4.78 -14.19 -2.76
N THR A 406 4.62 -12.89 -2.53
CA THR A 406 5.37 -12.15 -1.54
C THR A 406 4.45 -11.13 -0.86
N ARG A 407 4.86 -10.66 0.32
CA ARG A 407 4.13 -9.61 1.04
C ARG A 407 4.69 -8.25 0.63
N GLY A 408 3.81 -7.26 0.49
CA GLY A 408 4.14 -5.94 -0.03
C GLY A 408 3.65 -4.80 0.85
N ILE A 409 4.45 -3.75 0.95
CA ILE A 409 4.03 -2.45 1.47
C ILE A 409 3.66 -1.59 0.28
N GLU A 410 2.38 -1.26 0.13
CA GLU A 410 1.89 -0.29 -0.84
C GLU A 410 2.51 1.10 -0.60
N LEU A 411 3.43 1.51 -1.47
CA LEU A 411 4.15 2.79 -1.42
C LEU A 411 3.31 3.93 -2.02
N GLY A 412 2.59 3.61 -3.08
CA GLY A 412 1.75 4.55 -3.81
C GLY A 412 0.90 3.86 -4.87
N HIS A 413 -0.14 4.56 -5.30
CA HIS A 413 -1.17 4.02 -6.19
C HIS A 413 -1.62 5.09 -7.17
N ILE A 414 -1.74 4.73 -8.44
CA ILE A 414 -2.20 5.62 -9.50
C ILE A 414 -3.45 5.04 -10.17
N PHE A 415 -4.42 5.91 -10.44
CA PHE A 415 -5.75 5.53 -10.91
C PHE A 415 -6.18 6.34 -12.13
N LYS A 416 -6.87 5.66 -13.06
CA LYS A 416 -7.68 6.30 -14.10
C LYS A 416 -9.14 6.34 -13.65
N LEU A 417 -9.52 7.44 -12.99
CA LEU A 417 -10.87 7.67 -12.45
C LEU A 417 -11.95 7.86 -13.53
N GLY A 418 -11.54 8.23 -14.74
CA GLY A 418 -12.48 8.51 -15.83
C GLY A 418 -13.36 9.70 -15.47
N THR A 419 -14.67 9.57 -15.63
CA THR A 419 -15.62 10.66 -15.36
C THR A 419 -16.41 10.47 -14.06
N HIS A 420 -15.97 9.59 -13.16
CA HIS A 420 -16.76 9.24 -11.96
C HIS A 420 -17.13 10.49 -11.13
N TYR A 421 -16.14 11.21 -10.61
CA TYR A 421 -16.37 12.42 -9.82
C TYR A 421 -16.89 13.60 -10.64
N SER A 422 -16.37 13.81 -11.85
CA SER A 422 -16.75 14.94 -12.70
C SER A 422 -18.20 14.89 -13.12
N LYS A 423 -18.73 13.69 -13.42
CA LYS A 423 -20.15 13.49 -13.75
C LYS A 423 -21.05 13.75 -12.53
N ILE A 424 -20.68 13.26 -11.35
CA ILE A 424 -21.47 13.43 -10.12
C ILE A 424 -21.47 14.90 -9.67
N LEU A 425 -20.33 15.58 -9.73
CA LEU A 425 -20.15 16.94 -9.22
C LEU A 425 -20.36 18.04 -10.28
N GLY A 426 -20.60 17.64 -11.54
CA GLY A 426 -20.87 18.53 -12.66
C GLY A 426 -19.64 19.30 -13.17
N ALA A 427 -18.44 18.72 -13.08
CA ALA A 427 -17.20 19.32 -13.57
C ALA A 427 -17.06 19.13 -15.09
N GLN A 428 -17.57 20.10 -15.85
CA GLN A 428 -17.64 20.05 -17.31
C GLN A 428 -16.85 21.16 -17.99
N VAL A 429 -16.37 20.90 -19.21
CA VAL A 429 -15.76 21.89 -20.10
C VAL A 429 -16.40 21.86 -21.48
N LEU A 430 -16.28 22.97 -22.23
CA LEU A 430 -16.53 22.94 -23.66
C LEU A 430 -15.37 22.22 -24.38
N ASP A 431 -15.70 21.22 -25.19
CA ASP A 431 -14.76 20.51 -26.07
C ASP A 431 -14.38 21.33 -27.32
N GLN A 432 -13.54 20.76 -28.18
CA GLN A 432 -13.12 21.38 -29.44
C GLN A 432 -14.25 21.65 -30.44
N ASN A 433 -15.42 21.01 -30.26
CA ASN A 433 -16.62 21.17 -31.07
C ASN A 433 -17.66 22.11 -30.41
N GLY A 434 -17.35 22.67 -29.23
CA GLY A 434 -18.26 23.51 -28.47
C GLY A 434 -19.35 22.74 -27.71
N ARG A 435 -19.18 21.44 -27.46
CA ARG A 435 -20.09 20.61 -26.66
C ARG A 435 -19.60 20.55 -25.21
N GLN A 436 -20.53 20.55 -24.25
CA GLN A 436 -20.18 20.26 -22.86
C GLN A 436 -19.82 18.79 -22.72
N THR A 437 -18.66 18.52 -22.11
CA THR A 437 -18.19 17.19 -21.75
C THR A 437 -17.68 17.19 -20.32
N ASP A 438 -17.88 16.08 -19.60
CA ASP A 438 -17.31 15.87 -18.28
C ASP A 438 -15.77 15.80 -18.39
N MET A 439 -15.06 16.41 -17.45
CA MET A 439 -13.61 16.28 -17.37
C MET A 439 -13.22 14.83 -17.09
N VAL A 440 -12.23 14.31 -17.81
CA VAL A 440 -11.67 12.98 -17.60
C VAL A 440 -10.53 13.08 -16.58
N MET A 441 -10.59 12.29 -15.51
CA MET A 441 -9.75 12.46 -14.33
C MET A 441 -8.83 11.27 -14.06
N GLY A 442 -7.68 11.57 -13.48
CA GLY A 442 -6.80 10.61 -12.81
C GLY A 442 -6.44 11.09 -11.41
N CYS A 443 -6.11 10.17 -10.51
CA CYS A 443 -5.53 10.51 -9.21
C CYS A 443 -4.30 9.64 -8.91
N TYR A 444 -3.40 10.18 -8.09
CA TYR A 444 -2.07 9.66 -7.89
C TYR A 444 -1.69 9.87 -6.42
N GLY A 445 -1.47 8.80 -5.66
CA GLY A 445 -1.15 8.86 -4.22
C GLY A 445 0.24 8.30 -3.89
N ILE A 446 1.00 8.94 -3.00
CA ILE A 446 2.19 8.37 -2.35
C ILE A 446 2.09 8.59 -0.84
N GLY A 447 2.20 7.53 -0.04
CA GLY A 447 2.27 7.65 1.42
C GLY A 447 3.64 8.16 1.86
N VAL A 448 3.86 9.48 1.93
CA VAL A 448 5.17 10.10 2.22
C VAL A 448 5.75 9.60 3.54
N SER A 449 4.96 9.61 4.62
CA SER A 449 5.41 9.08 5.90
C SER A 449 5.64 7.57 5.88
N ARG A 450 4.85 6.84 5.09
CA ARG A 450 4.98 5.38 4.91
C ARG A 450 6.31 5.03 4.23
N LEU A 451 6.79 5.85 3.30
CA LEU A 451 8.08 5.64 2.63
C LEU A 451 9.25 5.55 3.61
N LEU A 452 9.23 6.31 4.71
CA LEU A 452 10.28 6.24 5.73
C LEU A 452 10.36 4.85 6.35
N SER A 453 9.21 4.29 6.69
CA SER A 453 9.14 2.93 7.24
C SER A 453 9.50 1.89 6.19
N ALA A 454 9.06 2.05 4.94
CA ALA A 454 9.42 1.11 3.86
C ALA A 454 10.93 1.05 3.63
N VAL A 455 11.61 2.21 3.59
CA VAL A 455 13.07 2.27 3.51
C VAL A 455 13.69 1.58 4.72
N ALA A 456 13.21 1.90 5.93
CA ALA A 456 13.74 1.29 7.14
C ALA A 456 13.52 -0.23 7.21
N GLU A 457 12.42 -0.77 6.68
CA GLU A 457 12.21 -2.22 6.56
C GLU A 457 13.25 -2.87 5.64
N GLN A 458 13.59 -2.22 4.52
CA GLN A 458 14.54 -2.78 3.55
C GLN A 458 16.01 -2.61 3.94
N THR A 459 16.34 -1.58 4.71
CA THR A 459 17.73 -1.22 4.96
C THR A 459 18.20 -1.35 6.40
N ALA A 460 17.29 -1.40 7.39
CA ALA A 460 17.70 -1.55 8.79
C ALA A 460 18.31 -2.94 9.06
N ASP A 461 19.22 -2.98 10.03
CA ASP A 461 19.84 -4.20 10.52
C ASP A 461 19.66 -4.35 12.03
N GLU A 462 20.26 -5.38 12.61
CA GLU A 462 20.21 -5.65 14.05
C GLU A 462 20.79 -4.52 14.93
N HIS A 463 21.61 -3.63 14.35
CA HIS A 463 22.26 -2.52 15.05
C HIS A 463 21.48 -1.21 14.93
N GLY A 464 20.68 -1.02 13.88
CA GLY A 464 19.89 0.19 13.71
C GLY A 464 19.45 0.47 12.28
N LEU A 465 19.08 1.73 12.04
CA LEU A 465 18.74 2.21 10.71
C LEU A 465 19.99 2.28 9.82
N ALA A 466 19.80 2.23 8.50
CA ALA A 466 20.84 2.54 7.52
C ALA A 466 20.21 3.28 6.34
N TRP A 467 20.25 4.61 6.37
CA TRP A 467 19.56 5.42 5.36
C TRP A 467 20.32 5.43 4.03
N PRO A 468 19.61 5.40 2.88
CA PRO A 468 20.15 5.85 1.61
C PRO A 468 20.69 7.27 1.72
N ASP A 469 21.78 7.57 1.02
CA ASP A 469 22.45 8.86 1.07
C ASP A 469 21.53 10.02 0.65
N SER A 470 20.64 9.76 -0.31
CA SER A 470 19.68 10.73 -0.84
C SER A 470 18.70 11.28 0.21
N ILE A 471 18.38 10.52 1.25
CA ILE A 471 17.36 10.88 2.24
C ILE A 471 17.85 10.85 3.70
N ALA A 472 19.09 10.45 3.94
CA ALA A 472 19.68 10.47 5.28
C ALA A 472 19.54 11.86 5.93
N PRO A 473 19.18 11.97 7.23
CA PRO A 473 18.92 13.27 7.84
C PRO A 473 20.17 14.14 8.01
N PHE A 474 21.35 13.53 7.95
CA PHE A 474 22.66 14.17 7.79
C PHE A 474 23.55 13.20 7.00
N ASP A 475 24.52 13.72 6.26
CA ASP A 475 25.41 12.92 5.43
C ASP A 475 26.49 12.24 6.28
N VAL A 476 27.00 12.95 7.30
CA VAL A 476 28.15 12.52 8.10
C VAL A 476 27.92 12.71 9.60
N HIS A 477 28.20 11.66 10.39
CA HIS A 477 28.26 11.70 11.85
C HIS A 477 29.71 11.87 12.33
N VAL A 478 30.09 13.06 12.80
CA VAL A 478 31.42 13.31 13.37
C VAL A 478 31.40 13.06 14.88
N ILE A 479 32.27 12.18 15.37
CA ILE A 479 32.28 11.72 16.76
C ILE A 479 33.67 11.89 17.38
N PRO A 480 33.89 12.91 18.23
CA PRO A 480 35.02 12.91 19.15
C PRO A 480 34.81 11.86 20.24
N VAL A 481 35.74 10.89 20.32
CA VAL A 481 35.68 9.77 21.28
C VAL A 481 35.63 10.28 22.72
N ASN A 482 36.40 11.33 23.02
CA ASN A 482 36.37 12.04 24.29
C ASN A 482 36.15 13.55 24.07
N ALA A 483 34.91 14.00 24.20
CA ALA A 483 34.54 15.42 24.06
C ALA A 483 35.17 16.35 25.14
N LYS A 484 35.81 15.80 26.18
CA LYS A 484 36.58 16.59 27.15
C LYS A 484 38.04 16.79 26.73
N ASN A 485 38.51 16.05 25.74
CA ASN A 485 39.85 16.25 25.17
C ASN A 485 39.77 17.38 24.13
N GLU A 486 40.48 18.49 24.39
CA GLU A 486 40.42 19.69 23.56
C GLU A 486 40.92 19.45 22.14
N GLU A 487 41.97 18.64 21.96
CA GLU A 487 42.54 18.32 20.65
C GLU A 487 41.55 17.52 19.78
N GLN A 488 40.92 16.48 20.34
CA GLN A 488 39.89 15.72 19.65
C GLN A 488 38.68 16.60 19.30
N MET A 489 38.25 17.47 20.21
CA MET A 489 37.11 18.34 19.96
C MET A 489 37.43 19.40 18.90
N GLN A 490 38.62 20.02 18.94
CA GLN A 490 39.06 21.00 17.95
C GLN A 490 39.18 20.38 16.55
N MET A 491 39.75 19.19 16.45
CA MET A 491 39.80 18.46 15.17
C MET A 491 38.39 18.12 14.67
N ALA A 492 37.50 17.64 15.53
CA ALA A 492 36.11 17.33 15.17
C ALA A 492 35.35 18.58 14.69
N GLU A 493 35.50 19.72 15.35
CA GLU A 493 34.91 21.00 14.93
C GLU A 493 35.53 21.50 13.61
N SER A 494 36.83 21.30 13.40
CA SER A 494 37.49 21.63 12.14
C SER A 494 36.97 20.79 10.99
N ILE A 495 36.88 19.47 11.16
CA ILE A 495 36.31 18.55 10.16
C ILE A 495 34.87 18.91 9.84
N THR A 496 34.07 19.19 10.87
CA THR A 496 32.67 19.61 10.72
C THR A 496 32.58 20.85 9.83
N LYS A 497 33.40 21.88 10.09
CA LYS A 497 33.42 23.10 9.27
C LYS A 497 33.88 22.87 7.85
N THR A 498 34.89 22.02 7.63
CA THR A 498 35.38 21.67 6.29
C THR A 498 34.28 21.00 5.47
N LEU A 499 33.61 19.99 6.06
CA LEU A 499 32.53 19.27 5.37
C LEU A 499 31.29 20.15 5.15
N GLU A 500 30.89 20.97 6.14
CA GLU A 500 29.80 21.93 5.99
C GLU A 500 30.12 22.97 4.89
N ALA A 501 31.37 23.43 4.77
CA ALA A 501 31.80 24.33 3.70
C ALA A 501 31.79 23.68 2.31
N ALA A 502 31.96 22.36 2.25
CA ALA A 502 31.84 21.57 1.02
C ALA A 502 30.37 21.23 0.65
N GLY A 503 29.40 21.64 1.49
CA GLY A 503 27.97 21.46 1.24
C GLY A 503 27.34 20.24 1.91
N TYR A 504 28.09 19.50 2.72
CA TYR A 504 27.55 18.35 3.46
C TYR A 504 26.81 18.77 4.73
N GLU A 505 25.75 18.04 5.05
CA GLU A 505 25.03 18.13 6.30
C GLU A 505 25.74 17.26 7.37
N VAL A 506 26.30 17.90 8.40
CA VAL A 506 27.10 17.20 9.40
C VAL A 506 26.42 17.19 10.77
N LEU A 507 26.34 16.01 11.40
CA LEU A 507 25.97 15.86 12.80
C LEU A 507 27.23 15.65 13.64
N LEU A 508 27.53 16.60 14.54
CA LEU A 508 28.66 16.50 15.49
C LEU A 508 28.16 15.99 16.84
N ASP A 509 28.62 14.81 17.28
CA ASP A 509 28.35 14.28 18.62
C ASP A 509 29.24 14.95 19.67
N ASP A 510 28.88 16.16 20.06
CA ASP A 510 29.54 16.97 21.08
C ASP A 510 29.16 16.59 22.53
N ARG A 511 28.36 15.53 22.71
CA ARG A 511 27.86 15.13 24.04
C ARG A 511 29.01 14.66 24.94
N LYS A 512 28.89 14.91 26.24
CA LYS A 512 29.83 14.45 27.27
C LYS A 512 29.51 13.00 27.71
N GLU A 513 29.29 12.14 26.73
CA GLU A 513 28.93 10.73 26.90
C GLU A 513 30.10 9.79 26.65
N ARG A 514 29.97 8.54 27.12
CA ARG A 514 30.98 7.49 26.87
C ARG A 514 30.98 7.11 25.39
N ALA A 515 32.16 6.84 24.84
CA ALA A 515 32.32 6.47 23.42
C ALA A 515 31.41 5.32 22.97
N GLY A 516 31.27 4.27 23.78
CA GLY A 516 30.38 3.15 23.47
C GLY A 516 28.90 3.55 23.33
N VAL A 517 28.44 4.54 24.10
CA VAL A 517 27.07 5.08 23.97
C VAL A 517 26.96 5.89 22.67
N LYS A 518 27.96 6.72 22.37
CA LYS A 518 27.99 7.49 21.12
C LYS A 518 27.95 6.61 19.88
N PHE A 519 28.73 5.52 19.87
CA PHE A 519 28.75 4.58 18.76
C PHE A 519 27.44 3.82 18.62
N ALA A 520 26.86 3.34 19.72
CA ALA A 520 25.55 2.68 19.70
C ALA A 520 24.45 3.62 19.20
N ASP A 521 24.43 4.88 19.64
CA ASP A 521 23.49 5.88 19.13
C ASP A 521 23.73 6.17 17.65
N ALA A 522 24.99 6.27 17.20
CA ALA A 522 25.32 6.51 15.79
C ALA A 522 24.87 5.36 14.89
N ASP A 523 25.08 4.11 15.33
CA ASP A 523 24.65 2.92 14.59
C ASP A 523 23.10 2.82 14.56
N LEU A 524 22.40 3.21 15.64
CA LEU A 524 20.93 3.35 15.69
C LEU A 524 20.42 4.45 14.75
N ILE A 525 21.03 5.64 14.78
CA ILE A 525 20.63 6.80 13.98
C ILE A 525 20.79 6.51 12.49
N GLY A 526 21.84 5.79 12.10
CA GLY A 526 21.97 5.22 10.77
C GLY A 526 22.45 6.16 9.67
N LEU A 527 23.30 7.14 10.01
CA LEU A 527 23.88 8.05 9.01
C LEU A 527 24.86 7.30 8.08
N PRO A 528 24.93 7.61 6.78
CA PRO A 528 25.73 6.86 5.81
C PRO A 528 27.20 6.71 6.20
N LEU A 529 27.82 7.80 6.68
CA LEU A 529 29.21 7.84 7.06
C LEU A 529 29.40 8.31 8.51
N ARG A 530 30.35 7.68 9.20
CA ARG A 530 30.77 8.06 10.56
C ARG A 530 32.25 8.38 10.57
N VAL A 531 32.60 9.57 11.05
CA VAL A 531 33.98 10.03 11.21
C VAL A 531 34.34 10.06 12.69
N THR A 532 35.21 9.14 13.11
CA THR A 532 35.64 9.02 14.51
C THR A 532 36.95 9.76 14.73
N VAL A 533 36.94 10.73 15.65
CA VAL A 533 38.12 11.48 16.09
C VAL A 533 38.61 10.90 17.41
N GLY A 534 39.62 10.04 17.31
CA GLY A 534 40.12 9.19 18.40
C GLY A 534 41.51 9.57 18.92
N LYS A 535 42.27 8.56 19.33
CA LYS A 535 43.61 8.74 19.93
C LYS A 535 44.64 9.29 18.95
N LYS A 536 44.48 9.06 17.64
CA LYS A 536 45.39 9.52 16.58
C LYS A 536 45.09 10.96 16.12
N ALA A 537 44.27 11.70 16.85
CA ALA A 537 43.98 13.11 16.54
C ALA A 537 45.27 13.96 16.51
N SER A 538 46.23 13.68 17.40
CA SER A 538 47.55 14.35 17.42
C SER A 538 48.41 14.08 16.20
N GLU A 539 48.13 13.00 15.47
CA GLU A 539 48.81 12.63 14.22
C GLU A 539 48.06 13.16 12.99
N GLY A 540 46.96 13.89 13.17
CA GLY A 540 46.14 14.35 12.05
C GLY A 540 45.26 13.23 11.46
N ILE A 541 45.04 12.11 12.15
CA ILE A 541 44.38 10.91 11.59
C ILE A 541 42.99 10.69 12.20
N VAL A 542 42.04 10.36 11.34
CA VAL A 542 40.67 9.98 11.70
C VAL A 542 40.27 8.65 11.05
N GLU A 543 39.23 8.04 11.61
CA GLU A 543 38.65 6.81 11.09
C GLU A 543 37.30 7.11 10.44
N VAL A 544 37.10 6.68 9.19
CA VAL A 544 35.84 6.80 8.46
C VAL A 544 35.23 5.41 8.33
N LYS A 545 34.01 5.23 8.88
CA LYS A 545 33.22 4.00 8.79
C LYS A 545 32.03 4.23 7.85
N ILE A 546 31.80 3.27 6.95
CA ILE A 546 30.60 3.19 6.12
C ILE A 546 29.53 2.41 6.92
N ARG A 547 28.37 3.03 7.18
CA ARG A 547 27.32 2.43 8.04
C ARG A 547 26.74 1.14 7.46
N LYS A 548 26.52 1.10 6.15
CA LYS A 548 25.89 -0.03 5.45
C LYS A 548 26.76 -1.29 5.44
N THR A 549 28.07 -1.15 5.21
CA THR A 549 28.99 -2.30 5.07
C THR A 549 29.79 -2.58 6.34
N GLY A 550 29.90 -1.60 7.25
CA GLY A 550 30.79 -1.67 8.41
C GLY A 550 32.27 -1.46 8.08
N GLU A 551 32.62 -1.33 6.79
CA GLU A 551 33.99 -1.07 6.36
C GLU A 551 34.52 0.23 6.95
N THR A 552 35.80 0.20 7.30
CA THR A 552 36.44 1.24 8.07
C THR A 552 37.82 1.53 7.50
N ILE A 553 38.13 2.80 7.29
CA ILE A 553 39.41 3.27 6.76
C ILE A 553 40.00 4.37 7.63
N GLU A 554 41.32 4.35 7.81
CA GLU A 554 42.04 5.44 8.45
C GLU A 554 42.57 6.41 7.38
N ILE A 555 42.31 7.70 7.57
CA ILE A 555 42.75 8.74 6.63
C ILE A 555 43.33 9.93 7.39
N LYS A 556 44.10 10.76 6.68
CA LYS A 556 44.49 12.06 7.22
C LYS A 556 43.31 13.03 7.18
N GLN A 557 43.25 13.95 8.13
CA GLN A 557 42.25 15.02 8.19
C GLN A 557 42.21 15.83 6.89
N GLU A 558 43.36 16.03 6.25
CA GLU A 558 43.48 16.77 4.99
C GLU A 558 42.76 16.09 3.82
N GLU A 559 42.53 14.78 3.89
CA GLU A 559 41.89 13.97 2.84
C GLU A 559 40.36 13.85 3.05
N ILE A 560 39.83 14.33 4.18
CA ILE A 560 38.45 14.05 4.62
C ILE A 560 37.39 14.42 3.60
N GLU A 561 37.52 15.60 2.96
CA GLU A 561 36.55 16.09 1.99
C GLU A 561 36.52 15.20 0.74
N ASN A 562 37.70 14.85 0.22
CA ASN A 562 37.84 13.99 -0.96
C ASN A 562 37.31 12.59 -0.66
N THR A 563 37.67 12.01 0.49
CA THR A 563 37.24 10.67 0.87
C THR A 563 35.73 10.61 1.06
N VAL A 564 35.13 11.55 1.81
CA VAL A 564 33.67 11.62 2.00
C VAL A 564 32.95 11.74 0.65
N GLY A 565 33.45 12.61 -0.25
CA GLY A 565 32.85 12.78 -1.57
C GLY A 565 32.95 11.55 -2.48
N ILE A 566 34.02 10.76 -2.39
CA ILE A 566 34.16 9.49 -3.12
C ILE A 566 33.21 8.44 -2.54
N LEU A 567 33.18 8.29 -1.21
CA LEU A 567 32.41 7.25 -0.55
C LEU A 567 30.90 7.48 -0.70
N LEU A 568 30.40 8.71 -0.54
CA LEU A 568 28.97 8.98 -0.72
C LEU A 568 28.52 8.68 -2.16
N LYS A 569 29.30 9.05 -3.17
CA LYS A 569 29.00 8.73 -4.58
C LYS A 569 28.97 7.24 -4.88
N GLN A 570 29.72 6.43 -4.14
CA GLN A 570 29.69 4.96 -4.27
C GLN A 570 28.46 4.34 -3.60
N LEU A 571 27.84 5.05 -2.65
CA LEU A 571 26.64 4.61 -1.96
C LEU A 571 25.36 4.96 -2.73
N THR A 572 25.40 6.01 -3.56
CA THR A 572 24.29 6.34 -4.47
C THR A 572 24.09 5.19 -5.46
N PRO A 573 22.88 4.61 -5.58
CA PRO A 573 22.60 3.59 -6.58
C PRO A 573 22.99 4.10 -7.97
N ALA A 574 23.69 3.28 -8.75
CA ALA A 574 23.83 3.57 -10.17
C ALA A 574 22.42 3.53 -10.75
N THR A 575 21.89 4.67 -11.20
CA THR A 575 20.71 4.71 -12.05
C THR A 575 21.08 4.06 -13.38
N GLU A 576 21.12 2.73 -13.43
CA GLU A 576 20.90 2.04 -14.67
C GLU A 576 19.47 2.38 -15.06
N THR A 577 19.33 3.31 -16.00
CA THR A 577 18.10 3.44 -16.76
C THR A 577 17.84 2.08 -17.38
N ALA A 578 17.02 1.26 -16.72
CA ALA A 578 16.32 0.18 -17.38
C ALA A 578 15.54 0.87 -18.51
N ALA A 579 16.05 0.74 -19.72
CA ALA A 579 15.29 1.04 -20.90
C ALA A 579 14.16 0.01 -20.92
N ASP A 580 12.98 0.41 -20.45
CA ASP A 580 11.70 -0.20 -20.80
C ASP A 580 11.50 -0.08 -22.33
#